data_AF-A0A6A2X2B1-F1
#
_entry.id   AF-A0A6A2X2B1-F1
#
_cell.length_a   1.000
_cell.length_b   1.000
_cell.length_c   1.000
_cell.angle_alpha   90.00
_cell.angle_beta   90.00
_cell.angle_gamma   90.00
#
_symmetry.space_group_name_H-M   'P 1'
#
loop_
_entity.id
_entity.type
_entity.pdbx_description
1 polymer ?
#
loop_
_entity_poly.entity_id
_entity_poly.type
_entity_poly.pdbx_seq_one_letter_code
_entity_poly.pdbx_strand_id
1 'polypeptide(L)'
;MASNGLSSLGRVKLTDLVPSEGLPSDSYKLSVSTLSQSLAQNSAAIIQFPASDGALLRSGLDSAHLYFQLKTSYTSSELIHTNDSHQWCKTSGYYADPQLWQETYDYRPGLTPADPSNGMEFPPGGLPDIFGLLGKAARYVLDAISYYLNLRSSPFTEILANVPLRSREISSSVLSVCCHGRPSFPGPQQNLTTQDEVN
;
A
#
# COMPACT_ATOMS: atom_id res chain seq x y z
N MET A 1 -12.31 29.34 -27.36
CA MET A 1 -11.21 29.15 -26.37
C MET A 1 -11.55 27.93 -25.54
N ALA A 2 -11.01 26.76 -25.90
CA ALA A 2 -11.23 25.51 -25.15
C ALA A 2 -10.09 25.37 -24.14
N SER A 3 -10.37 25.63 -22.87
CA SER A 3 -9.47 25.24 -21.79
C SER A 3 -9.57 23.72 -21.64
N ASN A 4 -8.59 22.98 -22.13
CA ASN A 4 -8.37 21.57 -21.81
C ASN A 4 -7.90 21.43 -20.34
N GLY A 5 -8.72 21.89 -19.40
CA GLY A 5 -8.48 21.71 -17.98
C GLY A 5 -8.98 20.33 -17.59
N LEU A 6 -8.14 19.31 -17.68
CA LEU A 6 -8.36 18.10 -16.88
C LEU A 6 -8.57 18.57 -15.44
N SER A 7 -9.68 18.15 -14.83
CA SER A 7 -10.00 18.42 -13.43
C SER A 7 -8.76 18.08 -12.60
N SER A 8 -8.09 19.09 -12.05
CA SER A 8 -6.91 18.83 -11.23
C SER A 8 -7.36 18.07 -9.98
N LEU A 9 -6.74 16.92 -9.70
CA LEU A 9 -7.02 16.16 -8.49
C LEU A 9 -6.84 17.07 -7.27
N GLY A 10 -7.81 17.06 -6.37
CA GLY A 10 -7.75 17.80 -5.11
C GLY A 10 -6.53 17.36 -4.31
N ARG A 11 -5.77 18.33 -3.82
CA ARG A 11 -4.55 18.11 -3.02
C ARG A 11 -4.79 18.64 -1.61
N VAL A 12 -4.61 17.78 -0.62
CA VAL A 12 -4.83 18.12 0.79
C VAL A 12 -3.63 17.67 1.61
N LYS A 13 -3.22 18.48 2.58
CA LYS A 13 -2.14 18.08 3.50
C LYS A 13 -2.72 17.19 4.58
N LEU A 14 -1.99 16.13 4.93
CA LEU A 14 -2.42 15.21 5.97
C LEU A 14 -2.58 15.91 7.33
N THR A 15 -1.72 16.90 7.61
CA THR A 15 -1.77 17.71 8.83
C THR A 15 -3.05 18.53 8.95
N ASP A 16 -3.65 18.91 7.82
CA ASP A 16 -4.88 19.71 7.79
C ASP A 16 -6.13 18.83 7.95
N LEU A 17 -5.98 17.50 7.83
CA LEU A 17 -7.03 16.51 8.10
C LEU A 17 -7.00 15.96 9.53
N VAL A 18 -6.09 16.46 10.39
CA VAL A 18 -6.06 16.06 11.79
C VAL A 18 -7.29 16.66 12.49
N PRO A 19 -8.15 15.83 13.10
CA PRO A 19 -9.27 16.33 13.90
C PRO A 19 -8.73 17.21 15.03
N SER A 20 -9.32 18.40 15.19
CA SER A 20 -9.00 19.27 16.32
C SER A 20 -9.93 18.94 17.49
N GLU A 21 -9.39 18.95 18.71
CA GLU A 21 -10.21 18.89 19.91
C GLU A 21 -11.07 20.17 19.99
N GLY A 22 -12.39 20.02 19.82
CA GLY A 22 -13.34 21.14 19.83
C GLY A 22 -13.90 21.49 18.45
N LEU A 23 -14.00 22.79 18.14
CA LEU A 23 -14.60 23.25 16.89
C LEU A 23 -13.64 23.02 15.71
N PRO A 24 -14.13 22.47 14.57
CA PRO A 24 -13.28 22.25 13.40
C PRO A 24 -12.69 23.57 12.87
N SER A 25 -11.37 23.59 12.66
CA SER A 25 -10.67 24.72 12.07
C SER A 25 -11.13 24.99 10.63
N ASP A 26 -10.91 26.21 10.13
CA ASP A 26 -11.24 26.55 8.75
C ASP A 26 -10.36 25.80 7.74
N SER A 27 -9.10 25.52 8.10
CA SER A 27 -8.19 24.69 7.28
C SER A 27 -8.69 23.25 7.15
N TYR A 28 -9.23 22.69 8.24
CA TYR A 28 -9.85 21.37 8.22
C TYR A 28 -11.09 21.36 7.34
N LYS A 29 -12.02 22.29 7.51
CA LYS A 29 -13.24 22.40 6.69
C LYS A 29 -12.92 22.53 5.20
N LEU A 30 -11.95 23.38 4.85
CA LEU A 30 -11.50 23.55 3.47
C LEU A 30 -10.92 22.25 2.91
N SER A 31 -10.03 21.59 3.67
CA SER A 31 -9.40 20.34 3.25
C SER A 31 -10.42 19.21 3.07
N VAL A 32 -11.39 19.09 3.98
CA VAL A 32 -12.48 18.12 3.85
C VAL A 32 -13.33 18.40 2.61
N SER A 33 -13.68 19.66 2.35
CA SER A 33 -14.43 20.03 1.15
C SER A 33 -13.66 19.70 -0.14
N THR A 34 -12.37 20.02 -0.21
CA THR A 34 -11.51 19.70 -1.35
C THR A 34 -11.37 18.19 -1.56
N LEU A 35 -11.14 17.45 -0.48
CA LEU A 35 -11.04 15.98 -0.50
C LEU A 35 -12.33 15.36 -1.04
N SER A 36 -13.48 15.68 -0.44
CA SER A 36 -14.76 15.11 -0.83
C SER A 36 -15.17 15.49 -2.24
N GLN A 37 -14.92 16.75 -2.66
CA GLN A 37 -15.19 17.16 -4.03
C GLN A 37 -14.32 16.37 -5.03
N SER A 38 -13.03 16.19 -4.74
CA SER A 38 -12.13 15.43 -5.61
C SER A 38 -12.54 13.97 -5.71
N LEU A 39 -12.93 13.34 -4.59
CA LEU A 39 -13.46 11.97 -4.58
C LEU A 39 -14.76 11.86 -5.38
N ALA A 40 -15.69 12.82 -5.23
CA ALA A 40 -16.96 12.79 -5.97
C ALA A 40 -16.80 12.99 -7.48
N GLN A 41 -15.81 13.79 -7.90
CA GLN A 41 -15.61 14.13 -9.32
C GLN A 41 -14.64 13.19 -10.05
N ASN A 42 -13.62 12.68 -9.34
CA ASN A 42 -12.51 11.97 -9.96
C ASN A 42 -12.23 10.58 -9.34
N SER A 43 -12.98 10.18 -8.31
CA SER A 43 -12.74 8.94 -7.53
C SER A 43 -11.32 8.84 -6.95
N ALA A 44 -10.62 9.97 -6.84
CA ALA A 44 -9.23 10.05 -6.42
C ALA A 44 -8.93 11.43 -5.80
N ALA A 45 -7.94 11.47 -4.91
CA ALA A 45 -7.40 12.68 -4.32
C ALA A 45 -5.93 12.47 -3.93
N ILE A 46 -5.19 13.57 -3.77
CA ILE A 46 -3.77 13.53 -3.39
C ILE A 46 -3.64 13.94 -1.92
N ILE A 47 -3.15 13.01 -1.09
CA ILE A 47 -2.80 13.26 0.30
C ILE A 47 -1.31 13.58 0.39
N GLN A 48 -0.98 14.80 0.83
CA GLN A 48 0.39 15.24 1.01
C GLN A 48 0.87 14.96 2.43
N PHE A 49 1.87 14.08 2.55
CA PHE A 49 2.54 13.79 3.80
C PHE A 49 3.54 14.90 4.19
N PRO A 50 3.79 15.11 5.49
CA PRO A 50 4.91 15.89 6.00
C PRO A 50 6.26 15.38 5.46
N ALA A 51 7.28 16.24 5.47
CA ALA A 51 8.62 15.88 4.98
C ALA A 51 9.25 14.70 5.75
N SER A 52 9.02 14.60 7.06
CA SER A 52 9.46 13.48 7.90
C SER A 52 8.87 12.15 7.44
N ASP A 53 7.56 12.13 7.25
CA ASP A 53 6.80 10.94 6.87
C ASP A 53 7.13 10.55 5.43
N GLY A 54 7.33 11.54 4.56
CA GLY A 54 7.82 11.34 3.20
C GLY A 54 9.22 10.72 3.13
N ALA A 55 10.11 11.06 4.07
CA ALA A 55 11.43 10.44 4.15
C ALA A 55 11.34 8.96 4.55
N LEU A 56 10.45 8.61 5.49
CA LEU A 56 10.18 7.22 5.87
C LEU A 56 9.66 6.41 4.67
N LEU A 57 8.66 6.94 3.95
CA LEU A 57 8.11 6.29 2.76
C LEU A 57 9.19 6.04 1.70
N ARG A 58 10.07 7.02 1.48
CA ARG A 58 11.16 6.90 0.51
C ARG A 58 12.19 5.86 0.96
N SER A 59 12.60 5.89 2.22
CA SER A 59 13.53 4.90 2.78
C SER A 59 12.97 3.47 2.72
N GLY A 60 11.66 3.28 2.92
CA GLY A 60 11.04 1.97 2.78
C GLY A 60 10.98 1.49 1.33
N LEU A 61 10.74 2.39 0.37
CA LEU A 61 10.84 2.07 -1.06
C LEU A 61 12.27 1.68 -1.44
N ASP A 62 13.27 2.40 -0.95
CA ASP A 62 14.68 2.07 -1.18
C ASP A 62 15.01 0.69 -0.58
N SER A 63 14.55 0.41 0.64
CA SER A 63 14.75 -0.90 1.27
C SER A 63 14.04 -2.03 0.51
N ALA A 64 12.82 -1.80 0.01
CA ALA A 64 12.09 -2.78 -0.78
C ALA A 64 12.78 -3.02 -2.13
N HIS A 65 13.30 -1.97 -2.76
CA HIS A 65 14.08 -2.09 -3.97
C HIS A 65 15.32 -2.98 -3.76
N LEU A 66 16.11 -2.73 -2.71
CA LEU A 66 17.24 -3.60 -2.36
C LEU A 66 16.80 -5.03 -2.05
N TYR A 67 15.68 -5.20 -1.34
CA TYR A 67 15.11 -6.51 -1.04
C TYR A 67 14.87 -7.34 -2.31
N PHE A 68 14.15 -6.78 -3.30
CA PHE A 68 13.88 -7.48 -4.55
C PHE A 68 15.14 -7.67 -5.42
N GLN A 69 16.08 -6.73 -5.40
CA GLN A 69 17.34 -6.89 -6.14
C GLN A 69 18.23 -8.01 -5.62
N LEU A 70 18.27 -8.20 -4.29
CA LEU A 70 19.09 -9.23 -3.65
C LEU A 70 18.46 -10.62 -3.72
N LYS A 71 17.16 -10.72 -4.04
CA LYS A 71 16.48 -12.00 -4.21
C LYS A 71 17.00 -12.71 -5.46
N THR A 72 17.54 -13.90 -5.28
CA THR A 72 17.97 -14.78 -6.38
C THR A 72 16.79 -15.06 -7.32
N SER A 73 17.02 -15.03 -8.63
CA SER A 73 16.00 -15.37 -9.63
C SER A 73 15.43 -16.76 -9.34
N TYR A 74 14.15 -16.84 -9.02
CA TYR A 74 13.51 -18.09 -8.58
C TYR A 74 13.58 -19.18 -9.65
N THR A 75 13.79 -20.41 -9.20
CA THR A 75 13.56 -21.62 -10.00
C THR A 75 12.08 -22.01 -9.88
N SER A 76 11.44 -22.36 -11.00
CA SER A 76 9.99 -22.59 -11.14
C SER A 76 9.31 -23.57 -10.16
N SER A 77 10.03 -24.20 -9.24
CA SER A 77 9.50 -25.27 -8.38
C SER A 77 8.70 -24.77 -7.17
N GLU A 78 8.80 -23.48 -6.79
CA GLU A 78 8.00 -22.85 -5.72
C GLU A 78 6.77 -22.09 -6.23
N LEU A 79 6.45 -22.20 -7.53
CA LEU A 79 5.33 -21.51 -8.18
C LEU A 79 3.94 -22.07 -7.84
N ILE A 80 3.84 -23.12 -7.01
CA ILE A 80 2.59 -23.81 -6.73
C ILE A 80 2.17 -23.63 -5.27
N HIS A 81 1.81 -22.41 -4.88
CA HIS A 81 0.92 -22.22 -3.70
C HIS A 81 -0.17 -21.16 -3.93
N THR A 82 -0.42 -20.77 -5.18
CA THR A 82 -1.46 -19.78 -5.53
C THR A 82 -2.89 -20.31 -5.42
N ASN A 83 -3.10 -21.59 -5.08
CA ASN A 83 -4.44 -22.22 -5.13
C ASN A 83 -4.89 -22.90 -3.83
N ASP A 84 -4.12 -22.80 -2.74
CA ASP A 84 -4.63 -23.26 -1.44
C ASP A 84 -5.48 -22.14 -0.83
N SER A 85 -6.79 -22.23 -1.04
CA SER A 85 -7.81 -21.44 -0.33
C SER A 85 -7.67 -21.49 1.21
N HIS A 86 -6.87 -22.43 1.73
CA HIS A 86 -6.53 -22.60 3.14
C HIS A 86 -5.35 -21.73 3.64
N GLN A 87 -4.65 -20.99 2.76
CA GLN A 87 -3.42 -20.25 3.11
C GLN A 87 -3.58 -18.73 3.28
N TRP A 88 -4.80 -18.18 3.21
CA TRP A 88 -5.09 -16.77 3.53
C TRP A 88 -4.51 -16.32 4.89
N CYS A 89 -4.32 -17.27 5.82
CA CYS A 89 -3.76 -17.05 7.15
C CYS A 89 -2.20 -17.03 7.21
N LYS A 90 -1.49 -17.40 6.14
CA LYS A 90 -0.04 -17.16 5.99
C LYS A 90 0.15 -15.75 5.44
N THR A 91 0.19 -14.78 6.35
CA THR A 91 -0.21 -13.42 6.00
C THR A 91 0.91 -12.43 5.72
N SER A 92 2.16 -12.83 5.92
CA SER A 92 3.31 -12.10 5.42
C SER A 92 4.22 -13.03 4.65
N GLY A 93 4.76 -12.57 3.53
CA GLY A 93 5.66 -13.37 2.72
C GLY A 93 5.81 -12.84 1.31
N TYR A 94 6.87 -13.33 0.67
CA TYR A 94 7.11 -13.11 -0.74
C TYR A 94 6.30 -14.07 -1.62
N TYR A 95 5.79 -13.58 -2.74
CA TYR A 95 5.31 -14.39 -3.84
C TYR A 95 5.55 -13.67 -5.17
N ALA A 96 5.47 -14.41 -6.27
CA ALA A 96 5.62 -13.85 -7.60
C ALA A 96 4.51 -14.33 -8.54
N ASP A 97 4.11 -13.44 -9.45
CA ASP A 97 3.22 -13.73 -10.56
C ASP A 97 4.02 -13.62 -11.88
N PRO A 98 4.41 -14.75 -12.48
CA PRO A 98 5.10 -14.78 -13.76
C PRO A 98 4.31 -14.22 -14.95
N GLN A 99 2.98 -14.18 -14.88
CA GLN A 99 2.14 -13.65 -15.95
C GLN A 99 2.10 -12.12 -15.92
N LEU A 100 2.13 -11.54 -14.72
CA LEU A 100 2.14 -10.09 -14.52
C LEU A 100 3.54 -9.48 -14.44
N TRP A 101 4.59 -10.30 -14.51
CA TRP A 101 5.98 -9.89 -14.27
C TRP A 101 6.12 -9.13 -12.95
N GLN A 102 5.42 -9.61 -11.92
CA GLN A 102 5.26 -8.93 -10.66
C GLN A 102 5.77 -9.81 -9.51
N GLU A 103 6.68 -9.26 -8.73
CA GLU A 103 7.10 -9.81 -7.45
C GLU A 103 6.42 -8.99 -6.35
N THR A 104 5.87 -9.65 -5.33
CA THR A 104 5.17 -8.99 -4.23
C THR A 104 5.65 -9.52 -2.90
N TYR A 105 5.81 -8.63 -1.92
CA TYR A 105 5.94 -9.00 -0.52
C TYR A 105 4.75 -8.43 0.23
N ASP A 106 3.96 -9.31 0.83
CA ASP A 106 2.88 -8.92 1.74
C ASP A 106 3.40 -8.82 3.16
N TYR A 107 3.12 -7.71 3.81
CA TYR A 107 3.37 -7.50 5.23
C TYR A 107 2.03 -7.33 5.96
N ARG A 108 1.82 -8.19 6.96
CA ARG A 108 0.66 -8.14 7.84
C ARG A 108 1.11 -8.20 9.30
N PRO A 109 0.87 -7.14 10.08
CA PRO A 109 1.12 -7.18 11.52
C PRO A 109 0.33 -8.27 12.23
N GLY A 110 0.93 -8.88 13.25
CA GLY A 110 0.30 -9.90 14.09
C GLY A 110 1.15 -11.15 14.22
N LEU A 111 0.65 -12.14 14.97
CA LEU A 111 1.30 -13.45 15.04
C LEU A 111 0.94 -14.26 13.79
N THR A 112 1.81 -14.22 12.79
CA THR A 112 1.80 -15.20 11.70
C THR A 112 2.21 -16.56 12.26
N PRO A 113 1.43 -17.64 12.03
CA PRO A 113 1.89 -18.98 12.33
C PRO A 113 3.19 -19.23 11.54
N ALA A 114 4.32 -19.32 12.24
CA ALA A 114 5.60 -19.63 11.61
C ALA A 114 5.52 -21.07 11.09
N ASP A 115 5.64 -21.23 9.77
CA ASP A 115 5.77 -22.55 9.17
C ASP A 115 7.19 -23.06 9.48
N PRO A 116 7.38 -24.17 10.21
CA PRO A 116 8.70 -24.65 10.61
C PRO A 116 9.61 -25.03 9.42
N SER A 117 9.09 -25.10 8.20
CA SER A 117 9.86 -25.38 6.97
C SER A 117 10.40 -24.13 6.27
N ASN A 118 9.81 -22.96 6.49
CA ASN A 118 10.29 -21.72 5.87
C ASN A 118 11.33 -21.09 6.78
N GLY A 119 12.56 -20.96 6.28
CA GLY A 119 13.59 -20.16 6.94
C GLY A 119 13.05 -18.75 7.26
N MET A 120 13.59 -18.13 8.31
CA MET A 120 13.20 -16.80 8.77
C MET A 120 13.43 -15.75 7.66
N GLU A 121 12.43 -15.55 6.80
CA GLU A 121 12.46 -14.52 5.77
C GLU A 121 12.17 -13.17 6.42
N PHE A 122 13.16 -12.29 6.41
CA PHE A 122 13.00 -10.95 6.96
C PHE A 122 12.26 -10.06 5.96
N PRO A 123 11.24 -9.29 6.40
CA PRO A 123 10.57 -8.32 5.54
C PRO A 123 11.53 -7.22 5.10
N PRO A 124 11.23 -6.53 3.98
CA PRO A 124 11.82 -5.23 3.69
C PRO A 124 11.79 -4.30 4.91
N GLY A 125 12.84 -3.51 5.09
CA GLY A 125 12.97 -2.58 6.21
C GLY A 125 11.90 -1.49 6.19
N GLY A 126 11.45 -1.09 7.38
CA GLY A 126 10.52 0.04 7.56
C GLY A 126 9.04 -0.27 7.27
N LEU A 127 8.68 -1.48 6.82
CA LEU A 127 7.27 -1.85 6.59
C LEU A 127 6.37 -1.71 7.83
N PRO A 128 6.80 -2.06 9.07
CA PRO A 128 5.97 -1.82 10.26
C PRO A 128 5.63 -0.35 10.47
N ASP A 129 6.61 0.53 10.31
CA ASP A 129 6.44 1.97 10.49
C ASP A 129 5.56 2.58 9.39
N ILE A 130 5.76 2.14 8.14
CA ILE A 130 4.93 2.55 6.99
C ILE A 130 3.49 2.07 7.15
N PHE A 131 3.28 0.84 7.62
CA PHE A 131 1.94 0.32 7.92
C PHE A 131 1.24 1.22 8.95
N GLY A 132 1.94 1.57 10.03
CA GLY A 132 1.41 2.49 11.05
C GLY A 132 1.09 3.87 10.48
N LEU A 133 1.98 4.43 9.66
CA LEU A 133 1.82 5.72 9.00
C LEU A 133 0.61 5.76 8.06
N LEU A 134 0.48 4.78 7.17
CA LEU A 134 -0.64 4.67 6.23
C LEU A 134 -1.95 4.40 6.97
N GLY A 135 -1.92 3.57 8.01
CA GLY A 135 -3.08 3.34 8.87
C GLY A 135 -3.53 4.60 9.61
N LYS A 136 -2.60 5.45 10.05
CA LYS A 136 -2.92 6.78 10.64
C LYS A 136 -3.55 7.70 9.58
N ALA A 137 -2.97 7.75 8.38
CA ALA A 137 -3.50 8.57 7.31
C ALA A 137 -4.91 8.15 6.87
N ALA A 138 -5.15 6.85 6.76
CA ALA A 138 -6.46 6.29 6.42
C ALA A 138 -7.52 6.68 7.46
N ARG A 139 -7.20 6.67 8.77
CA ARG A 139 -8.13 7.14 9.81
C ARG A 139 -8.51 8.61 9.63
N TYR A 140 -7.55 9.50 9.41
CA TYR A 140 -7.84 10.92 9.17
C TYR A 140 -8.71 11.16 7.94
N VAL A 141 -8.49 10.40 6.86
CA VAL A 141 -9.32 10.46 5.66
C VAL A 141 -10.75 9.96 5.94
N LEU A 142 -10.90 8.86 6.68
CA LEU A 142 -12.22 8.31 7.04
C LEU A 142 -12.98 9.23 8.00
N ASP A 143 -12.30 9.87 8.95
CA ASP A 143 -12.89 10.87 9.84
C ASP A 143 -13.33 12.11 9.05
N ALA A 144 -12.51 12.58 8.11
CA ALA A 144 -12.87 13.67 7.19
C ALA A 144 -14.11 13.35 6.35
N ILE A 145 -14.20 12.12 5.82
CA ILE A 145 -15.39 11.66 5.07
C ILE A 145 -16.62 11.60 5.99
N SER A 146 -16.45 11.08 7.21
CA SER A 146 -17.54 11.01 8.20
C SER A 146 -18.09 12.40 8.52
N TYR A 147 -17.19 13.38 8.71
CA TYR A 147 -17.53 14.77 8.91
C TYR A 147 -18.28 15.36 7.71
N TYR A 148 -17.78 15.16 6.48
CA TYR A 148 -18.44 15.66 5.27
C TYR A 148 -19.86 15.10 5.08
N LEU A 149 -20.04 13.82 5.40
CA LEU A 149 -21.33 13.13 5.29
C LEU A 149 -22.27 13.40 6.48
N ASN A 150 -21.85 14.22 7.46
CA ASN A 150 -22.59 14.49 8.70
C ASN A 150 -22.99 13.21 9.46
N LEU A 151 -22.11 12.21 9.46
CA LEU A 151 -22.35 10.97 10.20
C LEU A 151 -22.21 11.24 11.70
N ARG A 152 -23.09 10.64 12.50
CA ARG A 152 -22.95 10.64 13.97
C ARG A 152 -21.92 9.57 14.36
N SER A 153 -21.05 9.88 15.30
CA SER A 153 -19.94 9.01 15.75
C SER A 153 -18.76 8.97 14.75
N SER A 154 -17.71 8.24 15.11
CA SER A 154 -16.57 7.89 14.25
C SER A 154 -16.80 6.46 13.68
N PRO A 155 -17.69 6.31 12.67
CA PRO A 155 -18.23 5.01 12.25
C PRO A 155 -17.17 4.05 11.69
N PHE A 156 -16.02 4.59 11.29
CA PHE A 156 -14.95 3.83 10.66
C PHE A 156 -13.80 3.49 11.61
N THR A 157 -13.86 3.91 12.88
CA THR A 157 -12.77 3.67 13.86
C THR A 157 -12.49 2.19 14.07
N GLU A 158 -13.52 1.34 13.98
CA GLU A 158 -13.39 -0.11 14.19
C GLU A 158 -13.01 -0.89 12.91
N ILE A 159 -13.03 -0.24 11.74
CA ILE A 159 -12.73 -0.91 10.47
C ILE A 159 -11.22 -1.14 10.30
N LEU A 160 -10.42 -0.17 10.75
CA LEU A 160 -8.97 -0.23 10.62
C LEU A 160 -8.32 -0.88 11.84
N ALA A 161 -7.41 -1.82 11.59
CA ALA A 161 -6.67 -2.49 12.65
C ALA A 161 -5.85 -1.48 13.49
N ASN A 162 -5.92 -1.62 14.81
CA ASN A 162 -5.12 -0.81 15.74
C ASN A 162 -3.73 -1.41 15.89
N VAL A 163 -2.71 -0.54 15.92
CA VAL A 163 -1.32 -0.94 16.17
C VAL A 163 -0.87 -0.23 17.46
N PRO A 164 -0.39 -0.96 18.48
CA PRO A 164 -0.18 -2.43 18.49
C PRO A 164 -1.50 -3.22 18.53
N LEU A 165 -1.52 -4.36 17.85
CA LEU A 165 -2.62 -5.33 17.89
C LEU A 165 -2.71 -5.97 19.28
N ARG A 166 -3.89 -6.49 19.67
CA ARG A 166 -3.98 -7.24 20.94
C ARG A 166 -3.25 -8.59 20.81
N SER A 167 -2.97 -9.22 21.95
CA SER A 167 -2.25 -10.50 21.98
C SER A 167 -2.97 -11.55 21.13
N ARG A 168 -2.23 -12.21 20.24
CA ARG A 168 -2.71 -13.23 19.28
C ARG A 168 -3.66 -12.75 18.19
N GLU A 169 -3.80 -11.43 18.01
CA GLU A 169 -4.54 -10.89 16.85
C GLU A 169 -3.64 -10.80 15.61
N ILE A 170 -4.29 -10.91 14.45
CA ILE A 170 -3.71 -10.69 13.13
C ILE A 170 -4.47 -9.52 12.50
N SER A 171 -3.74 -8.56 11.91
CA SER A 171 -4.35 -7.40 11.26
C SER A 171 -5.30 -7.83 10.14
N SER A 172 -6.45 -7.18 9.98
CA SER A 172 -7.28 -7.38 8.77
C SER A 172 -6.65 -6.75 7.53
N SER A 173 -5.87 -5.68 7.70
CA SER A 173 -5.18 -4.96 6.63
C SER A 173 -3.80 -5.54 6.32
N VAL A 174 -3.40 -5.46 5.05
CA VAL A 174 -2.09 -5.88 4.51
C VAL A 174 -1.42 -4.68 3.87
N LEU A 175 -0.11 -4.56 4.03
CA LEU A 175 0.74 -3.69 3.25
C LEU A 175 1.51 -4.53 2.24
N SER A 176 1.17 -4.39 0.97
CA SER A 176 1.87 -5.05 -0.13
C SER A 176 2.90 -4.11 -0.74
N VAL A 177 4.11 -4.60 -0.99
CA VAL A 177 5.11 -3.90 -1.79
C VAL A 177 5.43 -4.74 -3.01
N CYS A 178 5.39 -4.12 -4.19
CA CYS A 178 5.51 -4.80 -5.46
C CYS A 178 6.71 -4.29 -6.26
N CYS A 179 7.41 -5.20 -6.92
CA CYS A 179 8.41 -4.91 -7.94
C CYS A 179 7.91 -5.45 -9.28
N HIS A 180 7.95 -4.63 -10.32
CA HIS A 180 7.50 -5.01 -11.66
C HIS A 180 8.68 -5.03 -12.63
N GLY A 181 8.69 -6.02 -13.52
CA GLY A 181 9.60 -6.05 -14.67
C GLY A 181 11.07 -6.13 -14.29
N ARG A 182 11.42 -6.82 -13.19
CA ARG A 182 12.82 -7.01 -12.80
C ARG A 182 13.55 -7.76 -13.93
N PRO A 183 14.69 -7.28 -14.44
CA PRO A 183 15.36 -7.90 -15.60
C PRO A 183 15.77 -9.36 -15.38
N SER A 184 16.02 -9.74 -14.13
CA SER A 184 16.39 -11.11 -13.75
C SER A 184 15.18 -11.98 -13.40
N PHE A 185 13.95 -11.50 -13.60
CA PHE A 185 12.74 -12.26 -13.38
C PHE A 185 12.46 -13.20 -14.56
N PRO A 186 12.29 -14.51 -14.34
CA PRO A 186 11.96 -15.46 -15.39
C PRO A 186 10.47 -15.30 -15.77
N GLY A 187 10.17 -14.29 -16.59
CA GLY A 187 8.90 -14.24 -17.32
C GLY A 187 8.86 -15.29 -18.44
N PRO A 188 7.69 -15.64 -19.00
CA PRO A 188 7.63 -16.37 -20.26
C PRO A 188 8.49 -15.63 -21.27
N GLN A 189 9.51 -16.31 -21.81
CA GLN A 189 10.41 -15.75 -22.82
C GLN A 189 9.57 -15.28 -24.01
N GLN A 190 9.27 -13.98 -24.08
CA GLN A 190 8.92 -13.40 -25.36
C GLN A 190 10.23 -13.35 -26.15
N ASN A 191 10.46 -14.38 -26.94
CA ASN A 191 11.34 -14.30 -28.09
C ASN A 191 10.78 -13.22 -29.03
N LEU A 192 11.03 -11.94 -28.73
CA LEU A 192 11.15 -10.93 -29.77
C LEU A 192 12.52 -11.15 -30.42
N THR A 193 12.62 -12.22 -31.21
CA THR A 193 13.62 -12.28 -32.26
C THR A 193 13.28 -11.14 -33.20
N THR A 194 14.03 -10.06 -33.09
CA THR A 194 14.38 -9.16 -34.19
C THR A 194 14.61 -10.00 -35.44
N GLN A 195 13.62 -9.99 -36.32
CA GLN A 195 13.77 -10.50 -37.68
C GLN A 195 14.12 -9.30 -38.56
N ASP A 196 15.34 -8.78 -38.36
CA ASP A 196 16.02 -7.95 -39.35
C ASP A 196 17.09 -8.82 -40.02
N GLU A 197 16.98 -8.88 -41.34
CA GLU A 197 17.90 -9.42 -42.36
C GLU A 197 18.15 -10.94 -42.41
N VAL A 198 17.66 -11.59 -43.47
CA VAL A 198 18.41 -11.95 -44.70
C VAL A 198 17.45 -12.71 -45.64
N ASN A 199 17.02 -12.08 -46.73
CA ASN A 199 17.26 -12.45 -48.15
C ASN A 199 16.35 -11.64 -49.08
#